data_AF-A0A3B9IUY7-F1
#
_entry.id   AF-A0A3B9IUY7-F1
#
_cell.length_a   1.000
_cell.length_b   1.000
_cell.length_c   1.000
_cell.angle_alpha   90.00
_cell.angle_beta   90.00
_cell.angle_gamma   90.00
#
_symmetry.space_group_name_H-M   'P 1'
#
loop_
_entity.id
_entity.type
_entity.pdbx_description
1 polymer ?
#
loop_
_entity_poly.entity_id
_entity_poly.type
_entity_poly.pdbx_seq_one_letter_code
_entity_poly.pdbx_strand_id
1 'polypeptide(L)'
;MEPPAAAPRTGPLGRVAALASAVGTAWILVMMVLVNADVLGRAAFAAPLRGVPEFVGLSIVGIVFLQAGHALASGRFTRSDALLDRL
;
A
#
# COMPACT_ATOMS: atom_id res chain seq x y z
N MET A 1 -13.66 -15.68 32.87
CA MET A 1 -12.39 -14.95 32.67
C MET A 1 -11.67 -15.67 31.54
N GLU A 2 -11.85 -15.18 30.31
CA GLU A 2 -11.26 -15.77 29.12
C GLU A 2 -9.74 -15.57 29.19
N PRO A 3 -8.91 -16.62 29.03
CA PRO A 3 -7.46 -16.46 29.04
C PRO A 3 -7.05 -15.54 27.87
N PRO A 4 -6.10 -14.60 28.08
CA PRO A 4 -5.66 -13.69 27.03
C PRO A 4 -5.13 -14.51 25.84
N ALA A 5 -5.78 -14.36 24.68
CA ALA A 5 -5.38 -14.99 23.43
C ALA A 5 -3.90 -14.68 23.15
N ALA A 6 -3.07 -15.72 23.09
CA ALA A 6 -1.64 -15.58 22.87
C ALA A 6 -1.39 -14.77 21.59
N ALA A 7 -0.74 -13.61 21.73
CA ALA A 7 -0.46 -12.71 20.62
C ALA A 7 0.19 -13.49 19.45
N PRO A 8 -0.33 -13.39 18.22
CA PRO A 8 0.25 -14.09 17.08
C PRO A 8 1.72 -13.74 16.95
N ARG A 9 2.59 -14.75 17.00
CA ARG A 9 4.02 -14.56 16.74
C ARG A 9 4.19 -14.24 15.27
N THR A 10 4.28 -12.96 14.94
CA THR A 10 4.69 -12.53 13.60
C THR A 10 6.14 -12.97 13.41
N GLY A 11 6.32 -13.99 12.58
CA GLY A 11 7.64 -14.44 12.13
C GLY A 11 8.38 -13.31 11.41
N PRO A 12 9.68 -13.50 11.12
CA PRO A 12 10.51 -12.49 10.45
C PRO A 12 9.89 -11.99 9.13
N LEU A 13 9.30 -12.90 8.35
CA LEU A 13 8.60 -12.55 7.09
C LEU A 13 7.39 -11.64 7.32
N GLY A 14 6.62 -11.85 8.38
CA GLY A 14 5.47 -11.01 8.73
C GLY A 14 5.88 -9.59 9.09
N ARG A 15 7.02 -9.41 9.78
CA ARG A 15 7.56 -8.08 10.08
C ARG A 15 8.07 -7.37 8.84
N VAL A 16 8.79 -8.07 7.96
CA VAL A 16 9.26 -7.49 6.69
C VAL A 16 8.08 -7.05 5.83
N ALA A 17 7.04 -7.88 5.72
CA ALA A 17 5.82 -7.53 4.98
C ALA A 17 5.10 -6.30 5.58
N ALA A 18 4.98 -6.24 6.90
CA ALA A 18 4.39 -5.09 7.59
C ALA A 18 5.19 -3.81 7.38
N LEU A 19 6.53 -3.88 7.48
CA LEU A 19 7.43 -2.75 7.20
C LEU A 19 7.31 -2.29 5.75
N ALA A 20 7.33 -3.22 4.79
CA ALA A 20 7.15 -2.90 3.37
C ALA A 20 5.82 -2.17 3.12
N SER A 21 4.74 -2.61 3.78
CA SER A 21 3.45 -1.94 3.68
C SER A 21 3.44 -0.56 4.32
N ALA A 22 4.08 -0.39 5.47
CA ALA A 22 4.21 0.91 6.11
C ALA A 22 4.99 1.90 5.22
N VAL A 23 6.06 1.43 4.57
CA VAL A 23 6.80 2.22 3.56
C VAL A 23 5.89 2.58 2.38
N GLY A 24 5.10 1.63 1.87
CA GLY A 24 4.12 1.89 0.82
C GLY A 24 3.09 2.95 1.22
N THR A 25 2.56 2.89 2.45
CA THR A 25 1.62 3.89 2.98
C THR A 25 2.28 5.27 3.14
N ALA A 26 3.51 5.34 3.64
CA ALA A 26 4.25 6.59 3.71
C ALA A 26 4.50 7.19 2.32
N TRP A 27 4.78 6.34 1.33
CA TRP A 27 4.97 6.78 -0.06
C TRP A 27 3.70 7.37 -0.67
N ILE A 28 2.52 6.85 -0.32
CA ILE A 28 1.23 7.46 -0.72
C ILE A 28 1.13 8.91 -0.22
N LEU A 29 1.57 9.20 1.01
CA LEU A 29 1.55 10.56 1.55
C LEU A 29 2.48 11.49 0.76
N VAL A 30 3.67 11.01 0.39
CA VAL A 30 4.59 11.77 -0.47
C VAL A 30 3.96 12.03 -1.84
N MET A 31 3.34 11.01 -2.43
CA MET A 31 2.64 11.13 -3.70
C MET A 31 1.49 12.13 -3.64
N MET A 32 0.72 12.13 -2.54
CA MET A 32 -0.35 13.10 -2.33
C MET A 32 0.18 14.53 -2.40
N VAL A 33 1.29 14.83 -1.72
CA VAL A 33 1.91 16.17 -1.76
C VAL A 33 2.38 16.50 -3.17
N LEU A 34 3.06 15.57 -3.87
CA LEU A 34 3.56 15.79 -5.22
C LEU A 34 2.44 16.10 -6.22
N VAL A 35 1.36 15.30 -6.19
CA VAL A 35 0.20 15.48 -7.08
C VAL A 35 -0.48 16.81 -6.80
N ASN A 36 -0.66 17.18 -5.53
CA ASN A 36 -1.24 18.48 -5.18
C ASN A 36 -0.36 19.65 -5.62
N ALA A 37 0.97 19.56 -5.45
CA ALA A 37 1.91 20.57 -5.93
C ALA A 37 1.83 20.74 -7.45
N ASP A 38 1.66 19.65 -8.19
CA ASP A 38 1.51 19.66 -9.65
C ASP A 38 0.17 20.27 -10.10
N VAL A 39 -0.94 19.94 -9.43
CA VAL A 39 -2.25 20.58 -9.68
C VAL A 39 -2.19 22.07 -9.36
N LEU A 40 -1.58 22.44 -8.23
CA LEU A 40 -1.46 23.84 -7.83
C LEU A 40 -0.54 24.64 -8.77
N GLY A 41 0.56 24.03 -9.24
CA GLY A 41 1.47 24.61 -10.24
C GLY A 41 0.76 24.91 -11.57
N ARG A 42 -0.10 24.00 -12.03
CA ARG A 42 -0.96 24.25 -13.20
C ARG A 42 -1.97 25.35 -12.96
N ALA A 43 -2.66 25.31 -11.82
CA ALA A 43 -3.76 26.22 -11.52
C ALA A 43 -3.31 27.66 -11.23
N ALA A 44 -2.19 27.84 -10.51
CA ALA A 44 -1.73 29.16 -10.06
C ALA A 44 -0.66 29.79 -10.98
N PHE A 45 0.16 28.98 -11.65
CA PHE A 45 1.34 29.46 -12.38
C PHE A 45 1.40 29.03 -13.85
N ALA A 46 0.40 28.29 -14.35
CA ALA A 46 0.41 27.67 -15.68
C ALA A 46 1.69 26.85 -15.98
N ALA A 47 2.38 26.40 -14.93
CA ALA A 47 3.68 25.75 -14.99
C ALA A 47 3.55 24.33 -14.40
N PRO A 48 3.24 23.32 -15.23
CA PRO A 48 3.12 21.94 -14.77
C PRO A 48 4.48 21.36 -14.35
N LEU A 49 4.47 20.47 -13.35
CA LEU A 49 5.64 19.66 -13.03
C LEU A 49 5.74 18.53 -14.08
N ARG A 50 6.71 18.66 -14.98
CA ARG A 50 6.95 17.69 -16.07
C ARG A 50 7.34 16.34 -15.50
N GLY A 51 6.72 15.25 -15.97
CA GLY A 51 7.04 13.90 -15.54
C GLY A 51 6.27 13.41 -14.31
N VAL A 52 5.45 14.25 -13.67
CA VAL A 52 4.65 13.84 -12.50
C VAL A 52 3.64 12.74 -12.86
N PRO A 53 2.85 12.83 -13.94
CA PRO A 53 1.92 11.76 -14.31
C PRO A 53 2.61 10.41 -14.51
N GLU A 54 3.76 10.40 -15.17
CA GLU A 54 4.55 9.21 -15.44
C GLU A 54 5.14 8.62 -14.14
N PHE A 55 5.70 9.47 -13.28
CA PHE A 55 6.23 9.07 -11.97
C PHE A 55 5.14 8.51 -11.05
N VAL A 56 3.95 9.12 -11.05
CA VAL A 56 2.78 8.63 -10.31
C VAL A 56 2.36 7.25 -10.84
N GLY A 57 2.26 7.09 -12.16
CA GLY A 57 1.90 5.81 -12.77
C GLY A 57 2.85 4.68 -12.38
N LEU A 58 4.16 4.93 -12.43
CA LEU A 58 5.18 3.94 -12.02
C LEU A 58 5.17 3.69 -10.51
N SER A 59 4.95 4.72 -9.70
CA SER A 59 4.93 4.63 -8.24
C SER A 59 3.75 3.79 -7.72
N ILE A 60 2.58 3.90 -8.35
CA ILE A 60 1.40 3.10 -7.96
C ILE A 60 1.73 1.62 -8.03
N VAL A 61 2.39 1.16 -9.11
CA VAL A 61 2.83 -0.24 -9.24
C VAL A 61 3.73 -0.64 -8.07
N GLY A 62 4.77 0.15 -7.79
CA GLY A 62 5.69 -0.12 -6.67
C GLY A 62 4.99 -0.21 -5.30
N ILE A 63 4.08 0.74 -5.01
CA ILE A 63 3.32 0.77 -3.76
C ILE A 63 2.46 -0.49 -3.61
N VAL A 64 1.77 -0.92 -4.67
CA VAL A 64 0.88 -2.09 -4.61
C VAL A 64 1.69 -3.36 -4.30
N PHE A 65 2.88 -3.51 -4.90
CA PHE A 65 3.78 -4.64 -4.61
C PHE A 65 4.32 -4.61 -3.17
N LEU A 66 4.67 -3.42 -2.66
CA LEU A 66 5.08 -3.26 -1.26
C LEU A 66 3.98 -3.67 -0.27
N GLN A 67 2.71 -3.43 -0.63
CA GLN A 67 1.55 -3.73 0.22
C GLN A 67 1.01 -5.16 0.07
N ALA A 68 1.28 -5.81 -1.07
CA ALA A 68 0.74 -7.12 -1.41
C ALA A 68 1.07 -8.19 -0.35
N GLY A 69 2.32 -8.27 0.09
CA GLY A 69 2.75 -9.30 1.05
C GLY A 69 2.03 -9.24 2.39
N HIS A 70 1.84 -8.05 2.93
CA HIS A 70 1.10 -7.86 4.19
C HIS A 70 -0.40 -8.12 4.00
N ALA A 71 -0.97 -7.67 2.88
CA ALA A 71 -2.37 -7.88 2.57
C ALA A 71 -2.70 -9.37 2.42
N LEU A 72 -1.84 -10.14 1.74
CA LEU A 72 -1.93 -11.59 1.65
C LEU A 72 -1.83 -12.25 3.03
N ALA A 73 -0.83 -11.88 3.84
CA ALA A 73 -0.65 -12.42 5.18
C ALA A 73 -1.83 -12.12 6.12
N SER A 74 -2.52 -11.00 5.90
CA SER A 74 -3.71 -10.61 6.67
C SER A 74 -5.03 -11.20 6.16
N GLY A 75 -5.01 -12.02 5.11
CA GLY A 75 -6.23 -12.60 4.52
C GLY A 75 -7.19 -11.58 3.91
N ARG A 76 -6.70 -10.37 3.57
CA ARG A 76 -7.52 -9.27 3.01
C ARG A 76 -7.74 -9.39 1.49
N PHE A 77 -7.06 -10.32 0.83
CA PHE A 77 -7.33 -10.63 -0.57
C PHE A 77 -8.60 -11.47 -0.69
N THR A 78 -9.40 -11.22 -1.73
CA THR A 78 -10.56 -12.04 -2.06
C THR A 78 -10.12 -13.50 -2.18
N ARG A 79 -10.39 -14.27 -1.14
CA ARG A 79 -10.05 -15.69 -1.04
C ARG A 79 -11.00 -16.45 -1.95
N SER A 80 -10.49 -17.26 -2.87
CA SER A 80 -11.29 -18.22 -3.62
C SER A 80 -11.80 -19.38 -2.75
N ASP A 81 -11.83 -19.21 -1.43
CA ASP A 81 -12.39 -20.20 -0.50
C ASP A 81 -13.89 -20.42 -0.73
N ALA A 82 -14.62 -19.49 -1.35
CA ALA A 82 -15.99 -19.76 -1.76
C ALA A 82 -16.13 -21.03 -2.63
N LEU A 83 -15.06 -21.43 -3.33
CA LEU A 83 -14.98 -22.66 -4.13
C LEU A 83 -14.32 -23.83 -3.36
N LEU A 84 -13.30 -23.57 -2.52
CA LEU A 84 -12.62 -24.60 -1.72
C LEU A 84 -13.43 -25.08 -0.50
N ASP A 85 -14.29 -24.23 0.07
CA ASP A 85 -15.17 -24.55 1.21
C ASP A 85 -16.45 -25.29 0.76
N ARG A 86 -16.66 -25.41 -0.56
CA ARG A 86 -17.79 -26.10 -1.20
C ARG A 86 -17.43 -27.45 -1.85
N LEU A 87 -16.17 -27.86 -1.82
CA LEU A 87 -15.64 -29.10 -2.40
C LEU A 87 -15.11 -30.00 -1.28
#